data_AF-A0A935KU74-F1
#
_entry.id   AF-A0A935KU74-F1
#
_cell.length_a   1.000
_cell.length_b   1.000
_cell.length_c   1.000
_cell.angle_alpha   90.00
_cell.angle_beta   90.00
_cell.angle_gamma   90.00
#
_symmetry.space_group_name_H-M   'P 1'
#
loop_
_entity.id
_entity.type
_entity.pdbx_description
1 polymer ?
#
loop_
_entity_poly.entity_id
_entity_poly.type
_entity_poly.pdbx_seq_one_letter_code
_entity_poly.pdbx_strand_id
1 'polypeptide(L)'
;MKNLIFTFFAIILSVILVNTTYAQRDSMRADMKEQLSKLMKERLVEKVGLSESTANLFMAALDENGKEVRKLTRERKELMDEIDLDPSATDIESKMDRTIEIDIQLAEMRKSFKKQLRNFMSAQEIAKTMNFRRKFEKELRKEIKKKRKGMNNEGPGGPPFDGPDGPGGPPPFDR
;
A
#
# COMPACT_ATOMS: atom_id res chain seq x y z
N MET A 1 -48.14 -2.97 26.79
CA MET A 1 -46.81 -3.02 27.45
C MET A 1 -45.86 -4.04 26.83
N LYS A 2 -46.27 -5.30 26.59
CA LYS A 2 -45.38 -6.33 25.98
C LYS A 2 -44.78 -5.93 24.62
N ASN A 3 -45.56 -5.25 23.77
CA ASN A 3 -45.10 -4.83 22.44
C ASN A 3 -44.07 -3.67 22.48
N LEU A 4 -44.03 -2.89 23.57
CA LEU A 4 -43.10 -1.76 23.73
C LEU A 4 -41.70 -2.23 24.20
N ILE A 5 -41.66 -3.31 24.98
CA ILE A 5 -40.41 -3.95 25.41
C ILE A 5 -39.73 -4.63 24.21
N PHE A 6 -40.51 -5.29 23.35
CA PHE A 6 -39.99 -5.98 22.17
C PHE A 6 -39.39 -5.00 21.15
N THR A 7 -40.04 -3.86 20.90
CA THR A 7 -39.49 -2.83 19.99
C THR A 7 -38.22 -2.21 20.54
N PHE A 8 -38.13 -1.97 21.85
CA PHE A 8 -36.90 -1.46 22.47
C PHE A 8 -35.73 -2.46 22.33
N PHE A 9 -36.00 -3.75 22.52
CA PHE A 9 -35.00 -4.80 22.36
C PHE A 9 -34.53 -4.94 20.90
N ALA A 10 -35.46 -4.81 19.93
CA ALA A 10 -35.12 -4.84 18.51
C ALA A 10 -34.26 -3.65 18.07
N ILE A 11 -34.48 -2.46 18.63
CA ILE A 11 -33.66 -1.27 18.38
C ILE A 11 -32.25 -1.43 18.98
N ILE A 12 -32.14 -1.96 20.19
CA ILE A 12 -30.83 -2.21 20.81
C ILE A 12 -30.06 -3.28 20.03
N LEU A 13 -30.73 -4.35 19.59
CA LEU A 13 -30.12 -5.41 18.81
C LEU A 13 -29.66 -4.91 17.43
N SER A 14 -30.41 -4.02 16.77
CA SER A 14 -30.01 -3.45 15.49
C SER A 14 -28.79 -2.54 15.62
N VAL A 15 -28.67 -1.76 16.70
CA VAL A 15 -27.49 -0.92 16.97
C VAL A 15 -26.24 -1.76 17.23
N ILE A 16 -26.36 -2.91 17.91
CA ILE A 16 -25.23 -3.83 18.14
C ILE A 16 -24.75 -4.47 16.82
N LEU A 17 -25.68 -4.82 15.92
CA LEU A 17 -25.35 -5.45 14.63
C LEU A 17 -24.67 -4.49 13.64
N VAL A 18 -24.94 -3.20 13.69
CA VAL A 18 -24.28 -2.22 12.80
C VAL A 18 -22.80 -2.03 13.18
N ASN A 19 -22.46 -2.10 14.48
CA ASN A 19 -21.09 -1.89 14.96
C ASN A 19 -20.13 -3.06 14.67
N THR A 20 -20.62 -4.29 14.46
CA THR A 20 -19.74 -5.45 14.18
C THR A 20 -19.17 -5.46 12.75
N THR A 21 -19.78 -4.73 11.82
CA THR A 21 -19.35 -4.70 10.41
C THR A 21 -18.04 -3.91 10.19
N TYR A 22 -17.73 -2.94 11.05
CA TYR A 22 -16.48 -2.16 10.95
C TYR A 22 -15.25 -2.92 11.46
N ALA A 23 -15.40 -3.87 12.37
CA ALA A 23 -14.28 -4.63 12.95
C ALA A 23 -13.71 -5.72 12.01
N GLN A 24 -14.51 -6.27 11.10
CA GLN A 24 -14.08 -7.37 10.22
C GLN A 24 -13.10 -6.95 9.12
N ARG A 25 -13.11 -5.67 8.70
CA ARG A 25 -12.28 -5.21 7.59
C ARG A 25 -10.81 -5.07 7.96
N ASP A 26 -10.54 -4.76 9.23
CA ASP A 26 -9.18 -4.58 9.73
C ASP A 26 -8.50 -5.91 10.07
N SER A 27 -9.24 -6.90 10.61
CA SER A 27 -8.68 -8.24 10.84
C SER A 27 -8.26 -8.92 9.53
N MET A 28 -9.08 -8.86 8.49
CA MET A 28 -8.74 -9.46 7.18
C MET A 28 -7.50 -8.83 6.55
N ARG A 29 -7.29 -7.51 6.73
CA ARG A 29 -6.10 -6.82 6.24
C ARG A 29 -4.85 -7.20 7.02
N ALA A 30 -4.97 -7.34 8.35
CA ALA A 30 -3.87 -7.77 9.21
C ALA A 30 -3.41 -9.19 8.81
N ASP A 31 -4.34 -10.12 8.64
CA ASP A 31 -4.05 -11.50 8.23
C ASP A 31 -3.35 -11.55 6.86
N MET A 32 -3.84 -10.78 5.88
CA MET A 32 -3.20 -10.72 4.56
C MET A 32 -1.79 -10.14 4.64
N LYS A 33 -1.57 -9.11 5.47
CA LYS A 33 -0.24 -8.53 5.70
C LYS A 33 0.71 -9.58 6.31
N GLU A 34 0.23 -10.35 7.27
CA GLU A 34 1.02 -11.39 7.93
C GLU A 34 1.40 -12.51 6.95
N GLN A 35 0.44 -13.01 6.16
CA GLN A 35 0.69 -14.03 5.13
C GLN A 35 1.72 -13.55 4.11
N LEU A 36 1.62 -12.29 3.68
CA LEU A 36 2.59 -11.67 2.78
C LEU A 36 3.99 -11.56 3.39
N SER A 37 4.06 -11.21 4.67
CA SER A 37 5.32 -11.14 5.43
C SER A 37 5.98 -12.51 5.51
N LYS A 38 5.22 -13.55 5.85
CA LYS A 38 5.69 -14.95 5.91
C LYS A 38 6.20 -15.41 4.56
N LEU A 39 5.40 -15.23 3.50
CA LEU A 39 5.80 -15.60 2.14
C LEU A 39 7.07 -14.86 1.71
N MET A 40 7.19 -13.56 2.01
CA MET A 40 8.39 -12.79 1.68
C MET A 40 9.62 -13.34 2.41
N LYS A 41 9.50 -13.64 3.71
CA LYS A 41 10.57 -14.24 4.52
C LYS A 41 11.02 -15.58 3.93
N GLU A 42 10.08 -16.49 3.65
CA GLU A 42 10.37 -17.80 3.04
C GLU A 42 11.13 -17.64 1.73
N ARG A 43 10.67 -16.74 0.85
CA ARG A 43 11.33 -16.49 -0.44
C ARG A 43 12.72 -15.87 -0.30
N LEU A 44 12.97 -15.07 0.74
CA LEU A 44 14.31 -14.55 1.01
C LEU A 44 15.28 -15.67 1.38
N VAL A 45 14.82 -16.63 2.19
CA VAL A 45 15.63 -17.81 2.53
C VAL A 45 15.86 -18.67 1.28
N GLU A 46 14.79 -19.05 0.58
CA GLU A 46 14.87 -19.95 -0.59
C GLU A 46 15.61 -19.36 -1.79
N LYS A 47 15.25 -18.14 -2.20
CA LYS A 47 15.69 -17.57 -3.49
C LYS A 47 16.90 -16.67 -3.36
N VAL A 48 17.04 -15.99 -2.23
CA VAL A 48 18.20 -15.11 -1.99
C VAL A 48 19.31 -15.84 -1.25
N GLY A 49 18.99 -16.91 -0.52
CA GLY A 49 19.94 -17.68 0.26
C GLY A 49 20.30 -17.02 1.58
N LEU A 50 19.41 -16.19 2.14
CA LEU A 50 19.63 -15.62 3.47
C LEU A 50 19.45 -16.67 4.55
N SER A 51 20.22 -16.57 5.63
CA SER A 51 19.92 -17.33 6.85
C SER A 51 18.57 -16.91 7.43
N GLU A 52 17.91 -17.80 8.17
CA GLU A 52 16.63 -17.46 8.80
C GLU A 52 16.76 -16.28 9.78
N SER A 53 17.86 -16.22 10.53
CA SER A 53 18.16 -15.10 11.43
C SER A 53 18.31 -13.77 10.67
N THR A 54 19.08 -13.78 9.58
CA THR A 54 19.27 -12.60 8.71
C THR A 54 17.94 -12.16 8.07
N ALA A 55 17.11 -13.11 7.64
CA ALA A 55 15.80 -12.82 7.08
C ALA A 55 14.86 -12.20 8.13
N ASN A 56 14.87 -12.68 9.38
CA ASN A 56 14.10 -12.08 10.48
C ASN A 56 14.54 -10.64 10.76
N LEU A 57 15.85 -10.38 10.86
CA LEU A 57 16.39 -9.03 11.06
C LEU A 57 16.02 -8.09 9.90
N PHE A 58 16.09 -8.60 8.66
CA PHE A 58 15.65 -7.84 7.48
C PHE A 58 14.17 -7.47 7.56
N MET A 59 13.30 -8.42 7.91
CA MET A 59 11.85 -8.17 8.00
C MET A 59 11.52 -7.17 9.12
N ALA A 60 12.21 -7.25 10.26
CA ALA A 60 12.08 -6.28 11.34
C ALA A 60 12.48 -4.86 10.90
N ALA A 61 13.66 -4.72 10.29
CA ALA A 61 14.13 -3.45 9.75
C ALA A 61 13.18 -2.88 8.66
N LEU A 62 12.58 -3.77 7.85
CA LEU A 62 11.61 -3.37 6.82
C LEU A 62 10.29 -2.87 7.42
N ASP A 63 9.75 -3.48 8.48
CA ASP A 63 8.52 -3.02 9.13
C ASP A 63 8.74 -1.69 9.86
N GLU A 64 9.87 -1.53 10.55
CA GLU A 64 10.27 -0.30 11.22
C GLU A 64 10.34 0.88 10.24
N ASN A 65 11.08 0.73 9.13
CA ASN A 65 11.19 1.77 8.11
C ASN A 65 9.88 1.94 7.31
N GLY A 66 9.06 0.89 7.20
CA GLY A 66 7.90 0.86 6.33
C GLY A 66 6.76 1.78 6.77
N LYS A 67 6.60 2.05 8.07
CA LYS A 67 5.50 2.88 8.60
C LYS A 67 5.65 4.35 8.17
N GLU A 68 6.81 4.95 8.45
CA GLU A 68 7.04 6.36 8.14
C GLU A 68 7.16 6.60 6.63
N VAL A 69 7.79 5.67 5.88
CA VAL A 69 7.80 5.75 4.40
C VAL A 69 6.37 5.77 3.83
N ARG A 70 5.45 4.98 4.37
CA ARG A 70 4.05 4.97 3.91
C ARG A 70 3.34 6.28 4.22
N LYS A 71 3.55 6.83 5.41
CA LYS A 71 2.98 8.12 5.82
C LYS A 71 3.45 9.24 4.89
N LEU A 72 4.75 9.39 4.71
CA LEU A 72 5.34 10.38 3.80
C LEU A 72 4.90 10.20 2.35
N THR A 73 4.85 8.96 1.86
CA THR A 73 4.39 8.68 0.49
C THR A 73 2.92 9.07 0.29
N ARG A 74 2.08 8.89 1.33
CA ARG A 74 0.68 9.27 1.30
C ARG A 74 0.52 10.79 1.32
N GLU A 75 1.19 11.48 2.23
CA GLU A 75 1.20 12.94 2.33
C GLU A 75 1.66 13.58 1.01
N ARG A 76 2.76 13.08 0.43
CA ARG A 76 3.23 13.53 -0.88
C ARG A 76 2.18 13.34 -1.98
N LYS A 77 1.46 12.21 -1.96
CA LYS A 77 0.41 11.95 -2.95
C LYS A 77 -0.77 12.92 -2.77
N GLU A 78 -1.20 13.15 -1.54
CA GLU A 78 -2.29 14.09 -1.22
C GLU A 78 -1.93 15.51 -1.68
N LEU A 79 -0.71 15.99 -1.40
CA LEU A 79 -0.22 17.29 -1.89
C LEU A 79 -0.20 17.38 -3.42
N MET A 80 0.27 16.33 -4.11
CA MET A 80 0.28 16.32 -5.58
C MET A 80 -1.14 16.27 -6.16
N ASP A 81 -2.04 15.49 -5.55
CA ASP A 81 -3.45 15.44 -5.96
C ASP A 81 -4.11 16.83 -5.78
N GLU A 82 -3.79 17.57 -4.71
CA GLU A 82 -4.27 18.95 -4.49
C GLU A 82 -3.70 19.96 -5.52
N ILE A 83 -2.41 19.85 -5.85
CA ILE A 83 -1.75 20.66 -6.90
C ILE A 83 -2.41 20.41 -8.26
N ASP A 84 -2.70 19.14 -8.60
CA ASP A 84 -3.33 18.77 -9.87
C ASP A 84 -4.78 19.27 -9.96
N LEU A 85 -5.48 19.37 -8.83
CA LEU A 85 -6.87 19.86 -8.76
C LEU A 85 -6.98 21.39 -8.87
N ASP A 86 -6.07 22.15 -8.25
CA ASP A 86 -6.05 23.61 -8.31
C ASP A 86 -4.61 24.15 -8.45
N PRO A 87 -4.07 24.22 -9.68
CA PRO A 87 -2.71 24.68 -9.92
C PRO A 87 -2.53 26.20 -9.73
N SER A 88 -3.62 26.96 -9.52
CA SER A 88 -3.59 28.42 -9.32
C SER A 88 -3.77 28.82 -7.85
N ALA A 89 -3.83 27.86 -6.94
CA ALA A 89 -3.98 28.11 -5.51
C ALA A 89 -2.84 28.99 -4.98
N THR A 90 -3.16 29.90 -4.05
CA THR A 90 -2.17 30.83 -3.48
C THR A 90 -1.11 30.15 -2.61
N ASP A 91 -1.34 28.89 -2.20
CA ASP A 91 -0.44 28.09 -1.37
C ASP A 91 0.38 27.07 -2.19
N ILE A 92 0.34 27.15 -3.53
CA ILE A 92 0.98 26.19 -4.43
C ILE A 92 2.49 26.05 -4.18
N GLU A 93 3.19 27.16 -3.96
CA GLU A 93 4.63 27.19 -3.72
C GLU A 93 4.98 26.43 -2.43
N SER A 94 4.24 26.67 -1.35
CA SER A 94 4.39 25.95 -0.08
C SER A 94 4.15 24.45 -0.22
N LYS A 95 3.13 24.04 -0.98
CA LYS A 95 2.86 22.62 -1.28
C LYS A 95 4.01 21.99 -2.07
N MET A 96 4.53 22.69 -3.08
CA MET A 96 5.68 22.23 -3.86
C MET A 96 6.92 22.08 -2.98
N ASP A 97 7.25 23.07 -2.16
CA ASP A 97 8.38 23.00 -1.22
C ASP A 97 8.23 21.81 -0.28
N ARG A 98 7.04 21.59 0.27
CA ARG A 98 6.75 20.44 1.12
C ARG A 98 6.95 19.10 0.39
N THR A 99 6.58 18.99 -0.89
CA THR A 99 6.84 17.77 -1.66
C THR A 99 8.34 17.50 -1.85
N ILE A 100 9.15 18.55 -2.05
CA ILE A 100 10.61 18.44 -2.15
C ILE A 100 11.21 17.98 -0.82
N GLU A 101 10.78 18.57 0.30
CA GLU A 101 11.20 18.13 1.64
C GLU A 101 10.90 16.65 1.88
N ILE A 102 9.69 16.20 1.54
CA ILE A 102 9.31 14.80 1.68
C ILE A 102 10.22 13.90 0.81
N ASP A 103 10.56 14.32 -0.41
CA ASP A 103 11.46 13.57 -1.27
C ASP A 103 12.88 13.45 -0.68
N ILE A 104 13.38 14.50 -0.03
CA ILE A 104 14.65 14.48 0.72
C ILE A 104 14.55 13.49 1.90
N GLN A 105 13.51 13.59 2.73
CA GLN A 105 13.30 12.69 3.86
C GLN A 105 13.23 11.22 3.42
N LEU A 106 12.51 10.93 2.33
CA LEU A 106 12.43 9.59 1.75
C LEU A 106 13.80 9.09 1.27
N ALA A 107 14.63 9.97 0.68
CA ALA A 107 15.98 9.62 0.27
C ALA A 107 16.89 9.31 1.47
N GLU A 108 16.80 10.11 2.53
CA GLU A 108 17.54 9.91 3.78
C GLU A 108 17.14 8.60 4.48
N MET A 109 15.83 8.31 4.57
CA MET A 109 15.34 7.05 5.10
C MET A 109 15.86 5.85 4.29
N ARG A 110 15.84 5.93 2.95
CA ARG A 110 16.42 4.86 2.09
C ARG A 110 17.91 4.67 2.35
N LYS A 111 18.65 5.75 2.61
CA LYS A 111 20.08 5.72 2.95
C LYS A 111 20.29 5.08 4.33
N SER A 112 19.52 5.50 5.33
CA SER A 112 19.57 4.97 6.70
C SER A 112 19.26 3.48 6.74
N PHE A 113 18.19 3.05 6.07
CA PHE A 113 17.83 1.64 5.95
C PHE A 113 18.97 0.81 5.35
N LYS A 114 19.57 1.25 4.24
CA LYS A 114 20.72 0.55 3.64
C LYS A 114 21.94 0.50 4.58
N LYS A 115 22.15 1.52 5.42
CA LYS A 115 23.20 1.50 6.46
C LYS A 115 22.86 0.48 7.55
N GLN A 116 21.62 0.46 8.04
CA GLN A 116 21.14 -0.50 9.03
C GLN A 116 21.35 -1.95 8.56
N LEU A 117 21.06 -2.25 7.29
CA LEU A 117 21.26 -3.59 6.72
C LEU A 117 22.73 -4.02 6.71
N ARG A 118 23.68 -3.09 6.56
CA ARG A 118 25.13 -3.42 6.56
C ARG A 118 25.61 -3.96 7.91
N ASN A 119 24.85 -3.78 8.99
CA ASN A 119 25.20 -4.30 10.29
C ASN A 119 25.08 -5.83 10.37
N PHE A 120 24.29 -6.46 9.49
CA PHE A 120 24.02 -7.90 9.53
C PHE A 120 23.95 -8.57 8.15
N MET A 121 24.22 -7.83 7.07
CA MET A 121 24.24 -8.34 5.68
C MET A 121 25.46 -7.79 4.94
N SER A 122 26.07 -8.63 4.10
CA SER A 122 27.08 -8.20 3.14
C SER A 122 26.47 -7.32 2.03
N ALA A 123 27.32 -6.54 1.36
CA ALA A 123 26.88 -5.71 0.22
C ALA A 123 26.23 -6.54 -0.91
N GLN A 124 26.71 -7.77 -1.14
CA GLN A 124 26.16 -8.68 -2.14
C GLN A 124 24.76 -9.17 -1.74
N GLU A 125 24.56 -9.57 -0.48
CA GLU A 125 23.25 -9.98 0.03
C GLU A 125 22.24 -8.83 0.01
N ILE A 126 22.68 -7.60 0.34
CA ILE A 126 21.84 -6.40 0.23
C ILE A 126 21.41 -6.21 -1.22
N ALA A 127 22.33 -6.28 -2.18
CA ALA A 127 22.00 -6.10 -3.59
C ALA A 127 21.01 -7.16 -4.12
N LYS A 128 21.24 -8.45 -3.78
CA LYS A 128 20.34 -9.55 -4.15
C LYS A 128 18.95 -9.36 -3.53
N THR A 129 18.90 -9.05 -2.24
CA THR A 129 17.66 -8.82 -1.49
C THR A 129 16.86 -7.66 -2.06
N MET A 130 17.51 -6.53 -2.37
CA MET A 130 16.82 -5.38 -2.97
C MET A 130 16.27 -5.69 -4.36
N ASN A 131 17.02 -6.41 -5.19
CA ASN A 131 16.56 -6.80 -6.53
C ASN A 131 15.40 -7.80 -6.44
N PHE A 132 15.49 -8.77 -5.54
CA PHE A 132 14.42 -9.73 -5.25
C PHE A 132 13.16 -8.99 -4.79
N ARG A 133 13.25 -8.12 -3.78
CA ARG A 133 12.12 -7.35 -3.25
C ARG A 133 11.40 -6.57 -4.35
N ARG A 134 12.15 -5.86 -5.21
CA ARG A 134 11.58 -5.10 -6.34
C ARG A 134 10.79 -6.00 -7.29
N LYS A 135 11.30 -7.19 -7.61
CA LYS A 135 10.59 -8.17 -8.47
C LYS A 135 9.35 -8.71 -7.77
N PHE A 136 9.48 -9.11 -6.51
CA PHE A 136 8.39 -9.63 -5.69
C PHE A 136 7.23 -8.62 -5.57
N GLU A 137 7.53 -7.36 -5.25
CA GLU A 137 6.51 -6.31 -5.17
C GLU A 137 5.82 -6.05 -6.52
N LYS A 138 6.57 -6.11 -7.63
CA LYS A 138 6.03 -5.96 -8.98
C LYS A 138 5.07 -7.10 -9.32
N GLU A 139 5.44 -8.34 -9.01
CA GLU A 139 4.60 -9.53 -9.20
C GLU A 139 3.35 -9.46 -8.32
N LEU A 140 3.50 -9.11 -7.05
CA LEU A 140 2.39 -8.95 -6.12
C LEU A 140 1.37 -7.90 -6.61
N ARG A 141 1.84 -6.74 -7.06
CA ARG A 141 0.96 -5.69 -7.63
C ARG A 141 0.21 -6.20 -8.87
N LYS A 142 0.86 -6.98 -9.73
CA LYS A 142 0.20 -7.57 -10.91
C LYS A 142 -0.91 -8.54 -10.48
N GLU A 143 -0.65 -9.41 -9.52
CA GLU A 143 -1.63 -10.37 -9.02
C GLU A 143 -2.83 -9.68 -8.33
N ILE A 144 -2.56 -8.65 -7.52
CA ILE A 144 -3.64 -7.83 -6.92
C ILE A 144 -4.48 -7.16 -8.01
N LYS A 145 -3.84 -6.59 -9.05
CA LYS A 145 -4.54 -5.94 -10.16
C LYS A 145 -5.37 -6.92 -10.98
N LYS A 146 -4.88 -8.14 -11.24
CA LYS A 146 -5.64 -9.20 -11.91
C LYS A 146 -6.88 -9.60 -11.13
N LYS A 147 -6.75 -9.87 -9.82
CA LYS A 147 -7.89 -10.21 -8.96
C LYS A 147 -8.96 -9.12 -8.95
N ARG A 148 -8.56 -7.84 -8.87
CA ARG A 148 -9.50 -6.71 -8.94
C ARG A 148 -10.22 -6.60 -10.28
N LYS A 149 -9.54 -6.90 -11.41
CA LYS A 149 -10.16 -6.87 -12.73
C LYS A 149 -11.16 -8.02 -12.94
N GLY A 150 -10.85 -9.22 -12.43
CA GLY A 150 -11.76 -10.36 -12.51
C GLY A 150 -13.10 -10.10 -11.83
N MET A 151 -13.09 -9.44 -10.67
CA MET A 151 -14.32 -9.10 -9.94
C MET A 151 -15.23 -8.08 -10.66
N ASN A 152 -14.70 -7.27 -11.59
CA ASN A 152 -15.49 -6.30 -12.34
C ASN A 152 -16.10 -6.87 -13.64
N ASN A 153 -15.63 -8.03 -14.11
CA ASN A 153 -16.09 -8.63 -15.38
C ASN A 153 -17.12 -9.75 -15.21
N GLU A 154 -17.46 -10.15 -13.98
CA GLU A 154 -18.45 -11.21 -13.70
C GLU A 154 -19.76 -10.67 -13.07
N GLY A 155 -19.97 -9.36 -13.09
CA GLY A 155 -21.28 -8.75 -12.79
C GLY A 155 -22.22 -8.82 -14.02
N PRO A 156 -23.54 -9.04 -13.84
CA PRO A 156 -24.47 -9.11 -14.95
C PRO A 156 -24.60 -7.75 -15.64
N GLY A 157 -24.14 -7.65 -16.88
CA GLY A 157 -24.64 -6.72 -17.90
C GLY A 157 -24.91 -5.27 -17.48
N GLY A 158 -23.93 -4.56 -16.90
CA GLY A 158 -23.95 -3.10 -16.96
C GLY A 158 -23.76 -2.67 -18.42
N PRO A 159 -24.58 -1.76 -18.97
CA PRO A 159 -24.44 -1.33 -20.36
C PRO A 159 -23.04 -0.76 -20.62
N PRO A 160 -22.52 -0.88 -21.87
CA PRO A 160 -21.26 -0.26 -22.24
C PRO A 160 -21.35 1.23 -21.92
N PHE A 161 -20.38 1.71 -21.15
CA PHE A 161 -20.19 3.14 -20.97
C PHE A 161 -19.67 3.69 -22.29
N ASP A 162 -20.58 4.04 -23.19
CA ASP A 162 -20.33 4.88 -24.37
C ASP A 162 -20.11 6.32 -23.88
N GLY A 163 -19.00 6.54 -23.19
CA GLY A 163 -18.48 7.87 -22.95
C GLY A 163 -17.75 8.34 -24.21
N PRO A 164 -18.02 9.55 -24.73
CA PRO A 164 -17.30 10.07 -25.88
C PRO A 164 -15.87 10.38 -25.45
N ASP A 165 -14.90 9.87 -26.21
CA ASP A 165 -13.56 10.43 -26.37
C ASP A 165 -12.87 10.89 -25.06
N GLY A 166 -12.35 9.92 -24.30
CA GLY A 166 -11.31 10.21 -23.31
C GLY A 166 -10.07 10.80 -24.02
N PRO A 167 -9.49 11.91 -23.51
CA PRO A 167 -8.45 12.64 -24.20
C PRO A 167 -7.21 11.77 -24.36
N GLY A 168 -6.61 11.89 -25.55
CA GLY A 168 -5.50 11.10 -26.04
C GLY A 168 -4.42 10.84 -25.00
N GLY A 169 -4.05 9.56 -24.89
CA GLY A 169 -2.78 9.19 -24.28
C GLY A 169 -1.65 9.99 -24.95
N PRO A 170 -0.61 10.38 -24.19
CA PRO A 170 0.51 11.12 -24.75
C PRO A 170 1.12 10.32 -25.91
N PRO A 171 1.49 10.99 -27.02
CA PRO A 171 2.11 10.30 -28.15
C PRO A 171 3.39 9.59 -27.70
N PRO A 172 3.73 8.45 -28.33
CA PRO A 172 4.98 7.77 -28.05
C PRO A 172 6.15 8.73 -28.29
N PHE A 173 7.07 8.79 -27.34
CA PHE A 173 8.35 9.48 -27.54
C PHE A 173 9.12 8.73 -28.62
N ASP A 174 9.21 9.33 -29.80
CA ASP A 174 10.16 8.93 -30.83
C ASP A 174 11.59 9.05 -30.25
N ARG A 175 12.35 7.97 -30.37
CA ARG A 175 13.78 7.91 -30.05
C ARG A 175 14.60 7.95 -31.32
#